data_AF-A0A7X1ZBR9-F1
#
_entry.id   AF-A0A7X1ZBR9-F1
#
_cell.length_a   1.000
_cell.length_b   1.000
_cell.length_c   1.000
_cell.angle_alpha   90.00
_cell.angle_beta   90.00
_cell.angle_gamma   90.00
#
_symmetry.space_group_name_H-M   'P 1'
#
loop_
_entity.id
_entity.type
_entity.pdbx_description
1 polymer ?
#
loop_
_entity_poly.entity_id
_entity_poly.type
_entity_poly.pdbx_seq_one_letter_code
_entity_poly.pdbx_strand_id
1 'polypeptide(L)'
;MTKARVQFDLTPERLEELDRLMAVCGFETRKELFNNALSFFEAAVDEVQRGNDIAAVNMDEKTYSRLVLPALVRVAQVAKRDHAAAE
;
A
#
# COMPACT_ATOMS: atom_id res chain seq x y z
N MET A 1 -15.51 -18.64 -10.69
CA MET A 1 -15.49 -17.37 -9.92
C MET A 1 -16.23 -16.30 -10.70
N THR A 2 -17.10 -15.56 -10.04
CA THR A 2 -17.82 -14.42 -10.64
C THR A 2 -16.86 -13.25 -10.80
N LYS A 3 -16.81 -12.64 -11.99
CA LYS A 3 -15.99 -11.44 -12.24
C LYS A 3 -16.79 -10.20 -11.81
N ALA A 4 -16.17 -9.33 -11.02
CA ALA A 4 -16.70 -8.00 -10.72
C ALA A 4 -16.01 -6.95 -11.59
N ARG A 5 -16.75 -5.91 -12.00
CA ARG A 5 -16.22 -4.74 -12.71
C ARG A 5 -16.21 -3.55 -11.76
N VAL A 6 -15.06 -2.89 -11.65
CA VAL A 6 -14.88 -1.65 -10.90
C VAL A 6 -14.56 -0.54 -11.91
N GLN A 7 -15.16 0.63 -11.73
CA GLN A 7 -14.88 1.83 -12.52
C GLN A 7 -14.44 2.94 -11.56
N PHE A 8 -13.41 3.68 -11.96
CA PHE A 8 -12.88 4.81 -11.22
C PHE A 8 -12.98 6.06 -12.08
N ASP A 9 -13.45 7.14 -11.49
CA ASP A 9 -13.31 8.47 -12.07
C ASP A 9 -11.97 9.05 -11.64
N LEU A 10 -11.10 9.28 -12.60
CA LEU A 10 -9.73 9.77 -12.39
C LEU A 10 -9.50 11.00 -13.26
N THR A 11 -8.69 11.93 -12.75
CA THR A 11 -8.25 13.06 -13.57
C THR A 11 -7.28 12.56 -14.66
N PRO A 12 -7.16 13.26 -15.80
CA PRO A 12 -6.21 12.91 -16.84
C PRO A 12 -4.77 12.75 -16.33
N GLU A 13 -4.34 13.61 -15.40
CA GLU A 13 -2.99 13.58 -14.83
C GLU A 13 -2.74 12.30 -14.03
N ARG A 14 -3.76 11.80 -13.30
CA ARG A 14 -3.67 10.53 -12.58
C ARG A 14 -3.68 9.33 -13.53
N LEU A 15 -4.41 9.40 -14.64
CA LEU A 15 -4.34 8.36 -15.67
C LEU A 15 -2.95 8.26 -16.27
N GLU A 16 -2.32 9.40 -16.59
CA GLU A 16 -0.94 9.40 -17.10
C GLU A 16 0.06 8.84 -16.08
N GLU A 17 -0.13 9.10 -14.79
CA GLU A 17 0.72 8.54 -13.74
C GLU A 17 0.57 7.02 -13.63
N LEU A 18 -0.65 6.49 -13.75
CA LEU A 18 -0.89 5.06 -13.80
C LEU A 18 -0.20 4.42 -15.02
N ASP A 19 -0.31 5.06 -16.19
CA ASP A 19 0.30 4.55 -17.42
C ASP A 19 1.84 4.56 -17.33
N ARG A 20 2.43 5.57 -16.67
CA ARG A 20 3.88 5.59 -16.35
C ARG A 20 4.27 4.46 -15.41
N LEU A 21 3.52 4.23 -14.33
CA LEU A 21 3.80 3.14 -13.38
C LEU A 21 3.68 1.77 -14.06
N MET A 22 2.68 1.59 -14.92
CA MET A 22 2.56 0.38 -15.73
C MET A 22 3.79 0.14 -16.60
N ALA A 23 4.29 1.18 -17.28
CA ALA A 23 5.49 1.07 -18.11
C ALA A 23 6.75 0.72 -17.30
N VAL A 24 6.94 1.36 -16.13
CA VAL A 24 8.08 1.08 -15.23
C VAL A 24 8.05 -0.36 -14.71
N CYS A 25 6.86 -0.87 -14.37
CA CYS A 25 6.70 -2.21 -13.83
C CYS A 25 6.52 -3.31 -14.90
N GLY A 26 6.42 -2.94 -16.18
CA GLY A 26 6.19 -3.88 -17.28
C GLY A 26 4.80 -4.51 -17.30
N PHE A 27 3.77 -3.80 -16.83
CA PHE A 27 2.40 -4.29 -16.82
C PHE A 27 1.67 -4.00 -18.14
N GLU A 28 0.96 -4.99 -18.65
CA GLU A 28 0.19 -4.87 -19.90
C GLU A 28 -1.21 -4.28 -19.65
N THR A 29 -1.74 -4.47 -18.44
CA THR A 29 -3.10 -4.05 -18.09
C THR A 29 -3.16 -3.27 -16.77
N ARG A 30 -4.07 -2.28 -16.69
CA ARG A 30 -4.37 -1.56 -15.44
C ARG A 30 -4.86 -2.48 -14.32
N LYS A 31 -5.42 -3.65 -14.69
CA LYS A 31 -5.78 -4.70 -13.73
C LYS A 31 -4.55 -5.29 -13.05
N GLU A 32 -3.46 -5.54 -13.77
CA GLU A 32 -2.21 -6.03 -13.17
C GLU A 32 -1.65 -5.01 -12.18
N LEU A 33 -1.59 -3.73 -12.57
CA LEU A 33 -1.19 -2.66 -11.67
C LEU A 33 -2.05 -2.64 -10.41
N PHE A 34 -3.38 -2.64 -10.57
CA PHE A 34 -4.33 -2.63 -9.46
C PHE A 34 -4.14 -3.83 -8.54
N ASN A 35 -4.02 -5.04 -9.09
CA ASN A 35 -3.84 -6.26 -8.31
C ASN A 35 -2.54 -6.23 -7.50
N ASN A 36 -1.43 -5.79 -8.11
CA ASN A 36 -0.15 -5.69 -7.42
C ASN A 36 -0.18 -4.61 -6.32
N ALA A 37 -0.77 -3.45 -6.61
CA ALA A 37 -0.94 -2.39 -5.63
C ALA A 37 -1.81 -2.86 -4.44
N LEU A 38 -2.88 -3.62 -4.71
CA LEU A 38 -3.73 -4.18 -3.68
C LEU A 38 -2.97 -5.17 -2.79
N SER A 39 -2.24 -6.13 -3.39
CA SER A 39 -1.46 -7.11 -2.62
C SER A 39 -0.35 -6.45 -1.79
N PHE A 40 0.32 -5.41 -2.31
CA PHE A 40 1.28 -4.63 -1.54
C PHE A 40 0.60 -3.94 -0.34
N PHE A 41 -0.57 -3.32 -0.57
CA PHE A 41 -1.30 -2.63 0.48
C PHE A 41 -1.82 -3.59 1.57
N GLU A 42 -2.29 -4.78 1.19
CA GLU A 42 -2.68 -5.84 2.13
C GLU A 42 -1.51 -6.24 3.03
N ALA A 43 -0.34 -6.53 2.45
CA ALA A 43 0.86 -6.87 3.22
C ALA A 43 1.29 -5.72 4.15
N ALA A 44 1.22 -4.48 3.68
CA ALA A 44 1.54 -3.30 4.50
C ALA A 44 0.56 -3.14 5.68
N VAL A 45 -0.72 -3.41 5.47
CA VAL A 45 -1.74 -3.40 6.54
C VAL A 45 -1.43 -4.48 7.57
N ASP A 46 -1.14 -5.71 7.13
CA ASP A 46 -0.84 -6.83 8.03
C ASP A 46 0.37 -6.56 8.92
N GLU A 47 1.46 -6.01 8.36
CA GLU A 47 2.64 -5.60 9.13
C GLU A 47 2.29 -4.55 10.19
N VAL A 48 1.52 -3.53 9.81
CA VAL A 48 1.12 -2.46 10.73
C VAL A 48 0.16 -2.97 11.82
N GLN A 49 -0.74 -3.91 11.49
CA GLN A 49 -1.60 -4.56 12.49
C GLN A 49 -0.78 -5.35 13.52
N ARG A 50 0.32 -5.96 13.10
CA ARG A 50 1.27 -6.64 14.00
C ARG A 50 2.15 -5.69 14.80
N GLY A 51 2.03 -4.38 14.58
CA GLY A 51 2.81 -3.35 15.27
C GLY A 51 4.14 -3.01 14.59
N ASN A 52 4.39 -3.52 13.39
CA ASN A 52 5.60 -3.23 12.62
C ASN A 52 5.45 -1.96 11.78
N ASP A 53 6.60 -1.38 11.42
CA ASP A 53 6.68 -0.25 10.50
C ASP A 53 7.12 -0.72 9.11
N ILE A 54 6.53 -0.14 8.06
CA ILE A 54 7.06 -0.23 6.70
C ILE A 54 8.00 0.94 6.47
N ALA A 55 9.24 0.66 6.04
CA ALA A 55 10.25 1.69 5.85
C ALA A 55 11.24 1.33 4.73
N ALA A 56 11.79 2.37 4.10
CA ALA A 56 13.01 2.25 3.30
C ALA A 56 14.21 2.28 4.25
N VAL A 57 15.09 1.30 4.11
CA VAL A 57 16.29 1.15 4.93
C VAL A 57 17.52 1.16 4.02
N ASN A 58 18.45 2.08 4.26
CA ASN A 58 19.78 2.06 3.65
C ASN A 58 20.79 1.69 4.73
N MET A 59 21.40 0.50 4.60
CA MET A 59 22.34 -0.01 5.60
C MET A 59 23.70 0.68 5.54
N ASP A 60 24.13 1.15 4.37
CA ASP A 60 25.43 1.81 4.18
C ASP A 60 25.41 3.20 4.82
N GLU A 61 24.34 3.96 4.58
CA GLU A 61 24.14 5.29 5.16
C GLU A 61 23.49 5.24 6.56
N LYS A 62 23.07 4.05 7.01
CA LYS A 62 22.30 3.82 8.24
C LYS A 62 21.06 4.71 8.35
N THR A 63 20.38 4.93 7.22
CA THR A 63 19.16 5.73 7.18
C THR A 63 17.92 4.85 7.22
N TYR A 64 16.91 5.36 7.93
CA TYR A 64 15.60 4.74 8.09
C TYR A 64 14.53 5.78 7.79
N SER A 65 13.76 5.55 6.73
CA SER A 65 12.67 6.44 6.31
C SER A 65 11.36 5.67 6.32
N ARG A 66 10.51 5.95 7.31
CA ARG A 66 9.22 5.31 7.45
C ARG A 66 8.26 5.74 6.34
N LEU A 67 7.61 4.77 5.71
CA LEU A 67 6.52 5.03 4.79
C LEU A 67 5.27 5.42 5.59
N VAL A 68 4.83 6.68 5.43
CA VAL A 68 3.64 7.21 6.10
C VAL A 68 2.50 7.33 5.10
N LEU A 69 1.49 6.47 5.27
CA LEU A 69 0.22 6.56 4.57
C LEU A 69 -0.90 6.84 5.60
N PRO A 70 -1.82 7.78 5.35
CA PRO A 70 -2.90 8.10 6.28
C PRO A 70 -3.72 6.87 6.71
N ALA A 71 -3.96 5.94 5.78
CA ALA A 71 -4.67 4.70 6.08
C ALA A 71 -3.90 3.80 7.08
N LEU A 72 -2.57 3.70 6.94
CA LEU A 72 -1.75 2.90 7.85
C LEU A 72 -1.62 3.52 9.24
N VAL A 73 -1.63 4.86 9.35
CA VAL A 73 -1.68 5.54 10.65
C VAL A 73 -2.94 5.13 11.43
N ARG A 74 -4.09 5.06 10.75
CA ARG A 74 -5.35 4.61 11.34
C ARG A 74 -5.28 3.15 11.78
N VAL A 75 -4.71 2.26 10.96
CA VAL A 75 -4.53 0.85 11.30
C VAL A 75 -3.69 0.70 12.57
N ALA A 76 -2.57 1.42 12.65
CA ALA A 76 -1.68 1.39 13.82
C ALA A 76 -2.39 1.82 15.11
N GLN A 77 -3.29 2.81 15.04
CA GLN A 77 -4.07 3.27 16.20
C GLN A 77 -5.05 2.21 16.69
N VAL A 78 -5.73 1.51 15.77
CA VAL A 78 -6.66 0.42 16.12
C VAL A 78 -5.90 -0.74 16.77
N ALA A 79 -4.79 -1.17 16.15
CA ALA A 79 -3.97 -2.27 16.68
C ALA A 79 -3.46 -1.99 18.10
N LYS A 80 -3.00 -0.75 18.38
CA LYS A 80 -2.56 -0.35 19.72
C LYS A 80 -3.67 -0.45 20.76
N ARG A 81 -4.90 -0.06 20.41
CA ARG A 81 -6.05 -0.14 21.32
C ARG A 81 -6.40 -1.59 21.62
N ASP A 82 -6.37 -2.45 20.60
CA ASP A 82 -6.76 -3.85 20.73
C ASP A 82 -5.74 -4.63 21.56
N HIS A 83 -4.44 -4.32 21.44
CA HIS A 83 -3.40 -4.88 22.32
C HIS A 83 -3.55 -4.40 23.77
N ALA A 84 -3.84 -3.11 24.01
CA ALA A 84 -4.02 -2.58 25.36
C ALA A 84 -5.30 -3.09 26.07
N ALA A 85 -6.28 -3.60 25.33
CA ALA A 85 -7.50 -4.20 25.88
C ALA A 85 -7.36 -5.72 26.17
N ALA A 86 -6.28 -6.34 25.70
CA ALA A 86 -6.00 -7.77 25.90
C ALA A 86 -5.06 -8.04 27.09
N GLU A 87 -4.51 -7.00 27.70
CA GLU A 87 -3.70 -7.01 28.94
C GLU A 87 -4.56 -6.69 30.18
#